data_AF-A0AAF1BBC3-F1
#
_entry.id   AF-A0AAF1BBC3-F1
#
_cell.length_a   1.000
_cell.length_b   1.000
_cell.length_c   1.000
_cell.angle_alpha   90.00
_cell.angle_beta   90.00
_cell.angle_gamma   90.00
#
_symmetry.space_group_name_H-M   'P 1'
#
loop_
_entity.id
_entity.type
_entity.pdbx_description
1 polymer ?
#
loop_
_entity_poly.entity_id
_entity_poly.type
_entity_poly.pdbx_seq_one_letter_code
_entity_poly.pdbx_strand_id
1 'polypeptide(L)'
;MIFIDKEVPSWKNQLTFRAFVVSFVLGTLLSLVVMKLHMTTGMIPSLNISAGLLGFLFGKTWTKFLEKPGTSKKPFTRQEYTMVQTCVVATCGIAFSGGFGSYMFAMSEVTSKQSMGTNDPQNTKNLSLGWIIGFLFTVSFIGLFSLLHFRKIMIIDYKLVYPSGTATAHLINSFYTPKGAKLARKQVKVLSKFLSFSFLWGCFQWFYTAGSNCGIASFPSLGFEAYNNRFYFNFSRTYVGVGMICSYITNISLLVGAIFSWGVMWPLIRTKEGGWYESGLPSDSLQGIHGYRVFITIAVILGDGLYNFFKVSSKNITGLACQLRNKSSANILPVADASPEEKVSSFDDKRRTQFFLKDQIPSWFALGGYVIIASISTAILPQIFHQLKWYYVLIIHVFAPVLAFSNAC
;
A
#
# COMPACT_ATOMS: atom_id res chain seq x y z
N MET A 1 -3.18 -14.80 30.65
CA MET A 1 -1.74 -15.14 30.60
C MET A 1 -1.51 -16.47 29.87
N ILE A 2 -1.66 -16.52 28.54
CA ILE A 2 -1.63 -17.80 27.78
C ILE A 2 -0.21 -18.12 27.22
N PHE A 3 0.74 -17.18 27.32
CA PHE A 3 2.05 -17.26 26.64
C PHE A 3 3.26 -16.95 27.53
N ILE A 4 3.10 -16.98 28.86
CA ILE A 4 4.16 -16.59 29.80
C ILE A 4 5.39 -17.50 29.67
N ASP A 5 5.17 -18.80 29.43
CA ASP A 5 6.20 -19.84 29.45
C ASP A 5 6.74 -20.21 28.06
N LYS A 6 6.35 -19.50 26.99
CA LYS A 6 6.91 -19.75 25.65
C LYS A 6 8.13 -18.88 25.40
N GLU A 7 9.29 -19.52 25.26
CA GLU A 7 10.50 -18.84 24.81
C GLU A 7 10.30 -18.25 23.40
N VAL A 8 10.67 -16.98 23.26
CA VAL A 8 10.72 -16.30 21.97
C VAL A 8 12.06 -16.68 21.32
N PRO A 9 12.09 -17.39 20.18
CA PRO A 9 13.34 -17.76 19.53
C PRO A 9 14.12 -16.51 19.10
N SER A 10 15.45 -16.58 19.13
CA SER A 10 16.34 -15.52 18.63
C SER A 10 16.05 -15.16 17.16
N TRP A 11 16.33 -13.92 16.74
CA TRP A 11 16.03 -13.41 15.40
C TRP A 11 16.53 -14.30 14.25
N LYS A 12 17.72 -14.90 14.40
CA LYS A 12 18.29 -15.85 13.42
C LYS A 12 17.44 -17.12 13.27
N ASN A 13 16.82 -17.56 14.36
CA ASN A 13 15.97 -18.74 14.38
C ASN A 13 14.52 -18.44 13.95
N GLN A 14 14.15 -17.16 13.82
CA GLN A 14 12.87 -16.73 13.24
C GLN A 14 12.92 -16.70 11.70
N LEU A 15 14.11 -16.50 11.12
CA LEU A 15 14.36 -16.46 9.69
C LEU A 15 14.59 -17.88 9.15
N THR A 16 13.51 -18.62 8.90
CA THR A 16 13.62 -19.98 8.35
C THR A 16 13.50 -19.99 6.83
N PHE A 17 14.28 -20.86 6.18
CA PHE A 17 14.23 -21.03 4.72
C PHE A 17 12.81 -21.38 4.22
N ARG A 18 12.07 -22.19 4.99
CA ARG A 18 10.67 -22.54 4.68
C ARG A 18 9.76 -21.30 4.65
N ALA A 19 9.94 -20.38 5.59
CA ALA A 19 9.19 -19.13 5.62
C ALA A 19 9.50 -18.27 4.39
N PHE A 20 10.77 -18.18 3.96
CA PHE A 20 11.14 -17.48 2.72
C PHE A 20 10.48 -18.08 1.47
N VAL A 21 10.48 -19.41 1.33
CA VAL A 21 9.85 -20.07 0.17
C VAL A 21 8.34 -19.81 0.13
N VAL A 22 7.65 -19.94 1.27
CA VAL A 22 6.21 -19.65 1.35
C VAL A 22 5.94 -18.16 1.03
N SER A 23 6.78 -17.27 1.54
CA SER A 23 6.69 -15.83 1.26
C SER A 23 6.91 -15.51 -0.21
N PHE A 24 7.85 -16.16 -0.88
CA PHE A 24 8.14 -15.95 -2.29
C PHE A 24 6.97 -16.36 -3.17
N VAL A 25 6.40 -17.55 -2.94
CA VAL A 25 5.24 -18.06 -3.70
C VAL A 25 4.02 -17.16 -3.47
N LEU A 26 3.71 -16.87 -2.21
CA LEU A 26 2.54 -16.07 -1.86
C LEU A 26 2.70 -14.60 -2.30
N GLY A 27 3.91 -14.04 -2.17
CA GLY A 27 4.26 -12.70 -2.61
C GLY A 27 4.14 -12.54 -4.12
N THR A 28 4.59 -13.52 -4.90
CA THR A 28 4.44 -13.51 -6.37
C THR A 28 2.95 -13.51 -6.76
N LEU A 29 2.16 -14.40 -6.17
CA LEU A 29 0.73 -14.52 -6.46
C LEU A 29 -0.02 -13.23 -6.10
N LEU A 30 0.21 -12.68 -4.91
CA LEU A 30 -0.46 -11.45 -4.49
C LEU A 30 0.03 -10.22 -5.25
N SER A 31 1.30 -10.18 -5.68
CA SER A 31 1.81 -9.07 -6.50
C SER A 31 1.12 -9.00 -7.86
N LEU A 32 0.81 -10.15 -8.49
CA LEU A 32 0.01 -10.18 -9.73
C LEU A 32 -1.40 -9.63 -9.50
N VAL A 33 -2.02 -9.96 -8.37
CA VAL A 33 -3.35 -9.44 -8.00
C VAL A 33 -3.29 -7.94 -7.75
N VAL A 34 -2.30 -7.47 -7.00
CA VAL A 34 -2.07 -6.04 -6.72
C VAL A 34 -1.86 -5.28 -8.01
N MET A 35 -1.02 -5.77 -8.93
CA MET A 35 -0.74 -5.11 -10.20
C MET A 35 -1.99 -5.03 -11.08
N LYS A 36 -2.79 -6.10 -11.13
CA LYS A 36 -4.08 -6.09 -11.83
C LYS A 36 -5.05 -5.09 -11.22
N LEU A 37 -5.20 -5.08 -9.90
CA LEU A 37 -6.05 -4.12 -9.20
C LEU A 37 -5.58 -2.68 -9.43
N HIS A 38 -4.28 -2.44 -9.41
CA HIS A 38 -3.70 -1.13 -9.67
C HIS A 38 -4.11 -0.62 -11.06
N MET A 39 -3.94 -1.43 -12.10
CA MET A 39 -4.28 -1.05 -13.48
C MET A 39 -5.78 -0.95 -13.75
N THR A 40 -6.63 -1.66 -12.99
CA THR A 40 -8.08 -1.72 -13.26
C THR A 40 -8.87 -0.76 -12.38
N THR A 41 -8.61 -0.76 -11.07
CA THR A 41 -9.41 0.00 -10.11
C THR A 41 -8.69 1.23 -9.57
N GLY A 42 -7.37 1.35 -9.74
CA GLY A 42 -6.56 2.46 -9.22
C GLY A 42 -6.46 2.53 -7.68
N MET A 43 -7.35 1.86 -6.96
CA MET A 43 -7.36 1.74 -5.50
C MET A 43 -6.94 0.33 -5.07
N ILE A 44 -6.09 0.26 -4.03
CA ILE A 44 -5.64 -1.02 -3.46
C ILE A 44 -6.01 -1.06 -1.97
N PRO A 45 -6.83 -2.03 -1.54
CA PRO A 45 -7.12 -2.21 -0.14
C PRO A 45 -5.93 -2.82 0.60
N SER A 46 -5.89 -2.67 1.93
CA SER A 46 -4.86 -3.31 2.74
C SER A 46 -4.97 -4.84 2.67
N LEU A 47 -4.00 -5.50 2.03
CA LEU A 47 -3.97 -6.97 1.91
C LEU A 47 -3.35 -7.67 3.11
N ASN A 48 -3.07 -6.95 4.21
CA ASN A 48 -2.35 -7.47 5.38
C ASN A 48 -3.05 -8.67 6.03
N ILE A 49 -4.38 -8.62 6.16
CA ILE A 49 -5.19 -9.71 6.72
C ILE A 49 -5.22 -10.91 5.76
N SER A 50 -5.38 -10.65 4.47
CA SER A 50 -5.37 -11.68 3.42
C SER A 50 -4.01 -12.41 3.36
N ALA A 51 -2.91 -11.67 3.45
CA ALA A 51 -1.56 -12.22 3.52
C ALA A 51 -1.36 -13.10 4.76
N GLY A 52 -1.85 -12.67 5.93
CA GLY A 52 -1.80 -13.47 7.16
C GLY A 52 -2.62 -14.76 7.09
N LEU A 53 -3.84 -14.70 6.54
CA LEU A 53 -4.73 -15.86 6.42
C LEU A 53 -4.26 -16.86 5.36
N LEU A 54 -3.84 -16.38 4.19
CA LEU A 54 -3.26 -17.22 3.13
C LEU A 54 -1.92 -17.80 3.58
N GLY A 55 -1.07 -17.02 4.26
CA GLY A 55 0.17 -17.50 4.85
C GLY A 55 -0.06 -18.66 5.80
N PHE A 56 -1.08 -18.56 6.67
CA PHE A 56 -1.48 -19.67 7.55
C PHE A 56 -1.91 -20.91 6.77
N LEU A 57 -2.71 -20.76 5.71
CA LEU A 57 -3.14 -21.87 4.86
C LEU A 57 -2.00 -22.56 4.15
N PHE A 58 -1.16 -21.80 3.44
CA PHE A 58 -0.02 -22.34 2.72
C PHE A 58 0.98 -22.98 3.68
N GLY A 59 1.24 -22.36 4.84
CA GLY A 59 2.09 -22.96 5.87
C GLY A 59 1.54 -24.30 6.37
N LYS A 60 0.22 -24.41 6.58
CA LYS A 60 -0.41 -25.66 7.02
C LYS A 60 -0.44 -26.73 5.93
N THR A 61 -0.71 -26.35 4.69
CA THR A 61 -0.66 -27.27 3.53
C THR A 61 0.77 -27.74 3.29
N TRP A 62 1.76 -26.86 3.43
CA TRP A 62 3.18 -27.18 3.32
C TRP A 62 3.63 -28.15 4.42
N THR A 63 3.23 -27.92 5.68
CA THR A 63 3.52 -28.88 6.76
C THR A 63 2.87 -30.23 6.50
N LYS A 64 1.64 -30.27 5.97
CA LYS A 64 0.96 -31.52 5.59
C LYS A 64 1.59 -32.22 4.41
N PHE A 65 2.09 -31.48 3.43
CA PHE A 65 2.78 -32.06 2.27
C PHE A 65 4.15 -32.64 2.67
N LEU A 66 4.80 -32.02 3.67
CA LEU A 66 6.02 -32.53 4.30
C LEU A 66 5.75 -33.63 5.34
N GLU A 67 4.48 -33.98 5.64
CA GLU A 67 4.10 -35.18 6.42
C GLU A 67 4.28 -36.47 5.60
N LYS A 68 5.42 -36.62 4.91
CA LYS A 68 5.90 -37.96 4.51
C LYS A 68 6.48 -38.65 5.76
N PRO A 69 6.26 -39.97 5.93
CA PRO A 69 6.59 -40.67 7.16
C PRO A 69 8.11 -40.63 7.39
N GLY A 70 8.56 -39.94 8.43
CA GLY A 70 9.96 -39.99 8.91
C GLY A 70 10.68 -38.66 9.15
N THR A 71 10.15 -37.51 8.72
CA THR A 71 10.85 -36.21 8.91
C THR A 71 10.27 -35.38 10.06
N SER A 72 11.16 -34.85 10.90
CA SER A 72 10.86 -34.23 12.20
C SER A 72 9.85 -33.06 12.16
N LYS A 73 8.92 -33.13 13.12
CA LYS A 73 7.77 -32.25 13.36
C LYS A 73 8.23 -30.88 13.88
N LYS A 74 8.15 -29.83 13.07
CA LYS A 74 8.12 -28.45 13.58
C LYS A 74 6.97 -27.68 12.94
N PRO A 75 5.87 -27.42 13.69
CA PRO A 75 4.82 -26.54 13.21
C PRO A 75 5.37 -25.12 13.06
N PHE A 76 4.86 -24.37 12.07
CA PHE A 76 5.21 -22.96 11.92
C PHE A 76 4.95 -22.21 13.23
N THR A 77 5.94 -21.44 13.66
CA THR A 77 5.90 -20.57 14.82
C THR A 77 5.19 -19.25 14.47
N ARG A 78 4.77 -18.50 15.49
CA ARG A 78 4.12 -17.19 15.30
C ARG A 78 5.05 -16.19 14.63
N GLN A 79 6.32 -16.26 14.99
CA GLN A 79 7.38 -15.41 14.47
C GLN A 79 7.60 -15.69 12.98
N GLU A 80 7.63 -16.96 12.57
CA GLU A 80 7.72 -17.32 11.14
C GLU A 80 6.51 -16.82 10.34
N TYR A 81 5.27 -16.94 10.86
CA TYR A 81 4.10 -16.37 10.17
C TYR A 81 4.13 -14.85 10.10
N THR A 82 4.67 -14.18 11.12
CA THR A 82 4.87 -12.73 11.11
C THR A 82 5.89 -12.33 10.04
N MET A 83 6.96 -13.10 9.90
CA MET A 83 7.96 -12.93 8.84
C MET A 83 7.33 -13.14 7.45
N VAL A 84 6.55 -14.21 7.25
CA VAL A 84 5.84 -14.45 5.99
C VAL A 84 4.93 -13.29 5.63
N GLN A 85 4.12 -12.84 6.59
CA GLN A 85 3.21 -11.72 6.37
C GLN A 85 3.98 -10.44 6.05
N THR A 86 5.08 -10.15 6.75
CA THR A 86 5.89 -8.94 6.52
C THR A 86 6.52 -8.96 5.13
N CYS A 87 7.14 -10.08 4.71
CA CYS A 87 7.72 -10.22 3.38
C CYS A 87 6.67 -10.06 2.28
N VAL A 88 5.53 -10.71 2.41
CA VAL A 88 4.45 -10.65 1.42
C VAL A 88 3.88 -9.23 1.30
N VAL A 89 3.64 -8.55 2.42
CA VAL A 89 3.16 -7.16 2.43
C VAL A 89 4.21 -6.21 1.86
N ALA A 90 5.50 -6.41 2.14
CA ALA A 90 6.58 -5.63 1.55
C ALA A 90 6.63 -5.79 0.02
N THR A 91 6.55 -7.03 -0.50
CA THR A 91 6.51 -7.28 -1.95
C THR A 91 5.28 -6.65 -2.60
N CYS A 92 4.10 -6.77 -1.97
CA CYS A 92 2.88 -6.11 -2.45
C CYS A 92 3.01 -4.58 -2.44
N GLY A 93 3.64 -4.02 -1.40
CA GLY A 93 3.89 -2.58 -1.26
C GLY A 93 4.80 -2.04 -2.37
N ILE A 94 5.85 -2.80 -2.72
CA ILE A 94 6.73 -2.45 -3.85
C ILE A 94 5.99 -2.59 -5.19
N ALA A 95 5.18 -3.62 -5.38
CA ALA A 95 4.38 -3.78 -6.61
C ALA A 95 3.41 -2.59 -6.82
N PHE A 96 2.91 -2.00 -5.73
CA PHE A 96 2.06 -0.80 -5.78
C PHE A 96 2.87 0.49 -5.96
N SER A 97 3.78 0.78 -5.04
CA SER A 97 4.51 2.07 -4.96
C SER A 97 5.69 2.17 -5.92
N GLY A 98 6.20 1.04 -6.43
CA GLY A 98 7.34 0.97 -7.35
C GLY A 98 7.04 1.45 -8.76
N GLY A 99 5.87 2.03 -9.02
CA GLY A 99 5.54 2.66 -10.29
C GLY A 99 5.07 1.72 -11.40
N PHE A 100 4.94 0.42 -11.11
CA PHE A 100 4.53 -0.57 -12.11
C PHE A 100 3.16 -0.24 -12.73
N GLY A 101 2.17 0.15 -11.92
CA GLY A 101 0.84 0.51 -12.45
C GLY A 101 0.73 1.94 -13.02
N SER A 102 1.80 2.72 -13.02
CA SER A 102 1.78 4.13 -13.42
C SER A 102 2.94 4.48 -14.36
N TYR A 103 3.91 5.24 -13.88
CA TYR A 103 4.96 5.86 -14.69
C TYR A 103 5.95 4.85 -15.30
N MET A 104 6.19 3.71 -14.65
CA MET A 104 7.24 2.80 -15.08
C MET A 104 6.83 2.03 -16.35
N PHE A 105 5.62 1.47 -16.42
CA PHE A 105 5.15 0.85 -17.65
C PHE A 105 4.72 1.89 -18.70
N ALA A 106 4.27 3.07 -18.29
CA ALA A 106 3.95 4.14 -19.24
C ALA A 106 5.15 4.58 -20.08
N MET A 107 6.38 4.50 -19.54
CA MET A 107 7.62 4.84 -20.25
C MET A 107 8.08 3.78 -21.27
N SER A 108 7.43 2.61 -21.30
CA SER A 108 7.76 1.53 -22.22
C SER A 108 7.47 1.92 -23.67
N GLU A 109 8.36 1.53 -24.58
CA GLU A 109 8.21 1.77 -26.02
C GLU A 109 6.89 1.19 -26.57
N VAL A 110 6.45 0.04 -26.03
CA VAL A 110 5.19 -0.60 -26.42
C VAL A 110 3.98 0.29 -26.09
N THR A 111 3.99 0.91 -24.92
CA THR A 111 2.90 1.77 -24.45
C THR A 111 2.95 3.14 -25.13
N SER A 112 4.14 3.67 -25.41
CA SER A 112 4.29 4.88 -26.21
C SER A 112 3.80 4.70 -27.64
N LYS A 113 4.09 3.58 -28.29
CA LYS A 113 3.58 3.27 -29.65
C LYS A 113 2.05 3.16 -29.70
N GLN A 114 1.43 2.82 -28.58
CA GLN A 114 -0.03 2.78 -28.44
C GLN A 114 -0.64 4.15 -28.11
N SER A 115 0.15 5.11 -27.66
CA SER A 115 -0.29 6.47 -27.37
C SER A 115 -0.05 7.38 -28.58
N MET A 116 -1.10 8.02 -29.09
CA MET A 116 -1.07 8.88 -30.28
C MET A 116 -0.45 10.27 -30.01
N GLY A 117 0.46 10.39 -29.04
CA GLY A 117 1.19 11.62 -28.73
C GLY A 117 2.48 11.76 -29.54
N THR A 118 3.05 12.96 -29.61
CA THR A 118 4.36 13.21 -30.22
C THR A 118 5.40 12.26 -29.61
N ASN A 119 5.91 11.32 -30.41
CA ASN A 119 6.90 10.33 -30.01
C ASN A 119 8.28 10.99 -29.87
N ASP A 120 8.44 11.85 -28.87
CA ASP A 120 9.76 12.38 -28.54
C ASP A 120 10.61 11.25 -27.92
N PRO A 121 11.84 11.01 -28.42
CA PRO A 121 12.74 9.97 -27.90
C PRO A 121 13.18 10.24 -26.45
N GLN A 122 12.88 11.42 -25.90
CA GLN A 122 13.08 11.72 -24.47
C GLN A 122 12.04 11.08 -23.54
N ASN A 123 10.85 10.72 -24.06
CA ASN A 123 9.74 10.19 -23.26
C ASN A 123 9.70 8.66 -23.21
N THR A 124 10.50 7.99 -24.06
CA THR A 124 10.57 6.53 -24.13
C THR A 124 11.91 6.02 -23.60
N LYS A 125 11.87 4.97 -22.78
CA LYS A 125 13.09 4.34 -22.25
C LYS A 125 12.94 2.83 -22.28
N ASN A 126 13.99 2.16 -22.74
CA ASN A 126 14.05 0.71 -22.65
C ASN A 126 14.24 0.28 -21.20
N LEU A 127 13.17 -0.25 -20.61
CA LEU A 127 13.15 -0.76 -19.25
C LEU A 127 13.87 -2.12 -19.19
N SER A 128 15.20 -2.09 -19.04
CA SER A 128 15.95 -3.30 -18.74
C SER A 128 15.68 -3.74 -17.30
N LEU A 129 15.66 -5.06 -17.06
CA LEU A 129 15.38 -5.64 -15.75
C LEU A 129 16.40 -5.16 -14.70
N GLY A 130 17.68 -5.06 -15.06
CA GLY A 130 18.73 -4.53 -14.17
C GLY A 130 18.49 -3.08 -13.77
N TRP A 131 17.98 -2.25 -14.69
CA TRP A 131 17.65 -0.85 -14.40
C TRP A 131 16.47 -0.72 -13.44
N ILE A 132 15.42 -1.53 -13.62
CA ILE A 132 14.27 -1.54 -12.70
C ILE A 132 14.72 -1.95 -11.29
N ILE A 133 15.55 -2.99 -11.18
CA ILE A 133 16.09 -3.43 -9.89
C ILE A 133 16.90 -2.30 -9.23
N GLY A 134 17.79 -1.64 -9.98
CA GLY A 134 18.60 -0.53 -9.47
C GLY A 134 17.75 0.65 -8.98
N PHE A 135 16.72 1.02 -9.74
CA PHE A 135 15.77 2.07 -9.37
C PHE A 135 15.00 1.71 -8.10
N LEU A 136 14.38 0.51 -8.04
CA LEU A 136 13.61 0.07 -6.88
C LEU A 136 14.47 -0.06 -5.63
N PHE A 137 15.70 -0.54 -5.77
CA PHE A 137 16.65 -0.61 -4.65
C PHE A 137 16.98 0.78 -4.12
N THR A 138 17.22 1.75 -5.01
CA THR A 138 17.55 3.13 -4.61
C THR A 138 16.38 3.79 -3.87
N VAL A 139 15.15 3.63 -4.36
CA VAL A 139 13.96 4.29 -3.79
C VAL A 139 13.43 3.60 -2.52
N SER A 140 13.48 2.27 -2.44
CA SER A 140 12.81 1.52 -1.36
C SER A 140 13.53 1.61 0.00
N PHE A 141 14.86 1.71 0.01
CA PHE A 141 15.62 1.65 1.26
C PHE A 141 15.57 2.96 2.07
N ILE A 142 15.35 4.11 1.43
CA ILE A 142 15.31 5.43 2.10
C ILE A 142 14.26 5.47 3.21
N GLY A 143 13.05 4.99 2.92
CA GLY A 143 11.95 4.99 3.88
C GLY A 143 12.25 4.12 5.11
N LEU A 144 12.99 3.03 4.93
CA LEU A 144 13.35 2.12 6.02
C LEU A 144 14.27 2.82 7.03
N PHE A 145 15.31 3.52 6.57
CA PHE A 145 16.23 4.24 7.46
C PHE A 145 15.57 5.44 8.16
N SER A 146 14.63 6.13 7.49
CA SER A 146 13.86 7.20 8.12
C SER A 146 13.02 6.68 9.29
N LEU A 147 12.37 5.51 9.15
CA LEU A 147 11.51 4.94 10.19
C LEU A 147 12.30 4.35 11.36
N LEU A 148 13.52 3.85 11.12
CA LEU A 148 14.38 3.31 12.18
C LEU A 148 14.67 4.33 13.28
N HIS A 149 14.85 5.61 12.93
CA HIS A 149 15.06 6.68 13.91
C HIS A 149 13.83 6.90 14.80
N PHE A 150 12.63 6.97 14.20
CA PHE A 150 11.39 7.25 14.92
C PHE A 150 10.85 6.05 15.71
N ARG A 151 11.29 4.81 15.41
CA ARG A 151 10.78 3.58 16.03
C ARG A 151 10.74 3.63 17.56
N LYS A 152 11.82 4.11 18.20
CA LYS A 152 11.90 4.20 19.67
C LYS A 152 10.91 5.21 20.24
N ILE A 153 10.91 6.40 19.66
CA ILE A 153 10.06 7.53 20.06
C ILE A 153 8.58 7.15 19.92
N MET A 154 8.20 6.56 18.80
CA MET A 154 6.81 6.19 18.53
C MET A 154 6.29 5.04 19.41
N ILE A 155 7.11 4.01 19.63
CA ILE A 155 6.67 2.78 20.30
C ILE A 155 6.82 2.86 21.83
N ILE A 156 7.94 3.40 22.33
CA ILE A 156 8.21 3.47 23.77
C ILE A 156 7.64 4.76 24.36
N ASP A 157 7.98 5.90 23.78
CA ASP A 157 7.68 7.20 24.39
C ASP A 157 6.22 7.61 24.15
N TYR A 158 5.74 7.49 22.90
CA TYR A 158 4.35 7.84 22.54
C TYR A 158 3.36 6.68 22.65
N LYS A 159 3.82 5.42 22.75
CA LYS A 159 2.97 4.21 22.80
C LYS A 159 1.87 4.19 21.73
N LEU A 160 2.17 4.67 20.53
CA LEU A 160 1.20 4.75 19.44
C LEU A 160 0.77 3.35 19.01
N VAL A 161 -0.54 3.13 18.99
CA VAL A 161 -1.12 1.86 18.54
C VAL A 161 -1.14 1.87 17.02
N TYR A 162 -0.24 1.12 16.39
CA TYR A 162 -0.27 0.89 14.95
C TYR A 162 -1.45 -0.03 14.58
N PRO A 163 -2.58 0.49 14.08
CA PRO A 163 -3.84 -0.27 14.02
C PRO A 163 -3.73 -1.49 13.11
N SER A 164 -3.05 -1.35 11.98
CA SER A 164 -2.85 -2.43 11.01
C SER A 164 -1.92 -3.53 11.55
N GLY A 165 -0.84 -3.13 12.22
CA GLY A 165 0.12 -4.06 12.83
C GLY A 165 -0.47 -4.81 14.01
N THR A 166 -1.20 -4.12 14.90
CA THR A 166 -1.88 -4.74 16.05
C THR A 166 -3.00 -5.68 15.61
N ALA A 167 -3.81 -5.30 14.61
CA ALA A 167 -4.82 -6.18 14.04
C ALA A 167 -4.19 -7.47 13.47
N THR A 168 -3.06 -7.35 12.78
CA THR A 168 -2.33 -8.50 12.24
C THR A 168 -1.75 -9.39 13.35
N ALA A 169 -1.17 -8.81 14.38
CA ALA A 169 -0.67 -9.55 15.54
C ALA A 169 -1.81 -10.27 16.30
N HIS A 170 -2.98 -9.63 16.46
CA HIS A 170 -4.16 -10.26 17.03
C HIS A 170 -4.67 -11.41 16.15
N LEU A 171 -4.68 -11.24 14.83
CA LEU A 171 -5.06 -12.29 13.88
C LEU A 171 -4.12 -13.50 13.99
N ILE A 172 -2.80 -13.29 13.94
CA ILE A 172 -1.81 -14.38 14.04
C ILE A 172 -1.94 -15.09 15.40
N ASN A 173 -2.10 -14.34 16.50
CA ASN A 173 -2.32 -14.93 17.82
C ASN A 173 -3.62 -15.74 17.88
N SER A 174 -4.68 -15.27 17.20
CA SER A 174 -5.97 -15.96 17.17
C SER A 174 -5.88 -17.35 16.53
N PHE A 175 -4.98 -17.56 15.55
CA PHE A 175 -4.78 -18.88 14.92
C PHE A 175 -4.34 -19.97 15.89
N TYR A 176 -3.68 -19.60 16.99
CA TYR A 176 -3.20 -20.54 18.02
C TYR A 176 -4.16 -20.67 19.21
N THR A 177 -5.34 -20.05 19.14
CA THR A 177 -6.39 -20.23 20.15
C THR A 177 -7.44 -21.22 19.62
N PRO A 178 -8.04 -22.07 20.48
CA PRO A 178 -9.03 -23.06 20.03
C PRO A 178 -10.28 -22.42 19.42
N LYS A 179 -10.66 -21.21 19.88
CA LYS A 179 -11.76 -20.42 19.30
C LYS A 179 -11.36 -19.80 17.96
N GLY A 180 -10.17 -19.20 17.84
CA GLY A 180 -9.71 -18.58 16.60
C GLY A 180 -9.36 -19.58 15.49
N ALA A 181 -8.92 -20.78 15.81
CA ALA A 181 -8.72 -21.84 14.81
C ALA A 181 -10.03 -22.27 14.13
N LYS A 182 -11.17 -22.28 14.87
CA LYS A 182 -12.50 -22.53 14.29
C LYS A 182 -12.93 -21.38 13.37
N LEU A 183 -12.68 -20.13 13.78
CA LEU A 183 -13.00 -18.94 12.98
C LEU A 183 -12.17 -18.89 11.69
N ALA A 184 -10.87 -19.15 11.76
CA ALA A 184 -9.98 -19.20 10.61
C ALA A 184 -10.46 -20.26 9.60
N ARG A 185 -10.82 -21.47 10.04
CA ARG A 185 -11.38 -22.49 9.14
C ARG A 185 -12.67 -22.03 8.45
N LYS A 186 -13.55 -21.31 9.15
CA LYS A 186 -14.77 -20.74 8.54
C LYS A 186 -14.41 -19.70 7.48
N GLN A 187 -13.52 -18.76 7.80
CA GLN A 187 -13.07 -17.72 6.85
C GLN A 187 -12.43 -18.32 5.60
N VAL A 188 -11.60 -19.35 5.76
CA VAL A 188 -10.98 -20.08 4.65
C VAL A 188 -12.02 -20.76 3.78
N LYS A 189 -13.03 -21.41 4.39
CA LYS A 189 -14.09 -22.09 3.63
C LYS A 189 -14.90 -21.08 2.82
N VAL A 190 -15.17 -19.91 3.39
CA VAL A 190 -15.84 -18.80 2.70
C VAL A 190 -14.96 -18.27 1.56
N LEU A 191 -13.68 -18.01 1.83
CA LEU A 191 -12.71 -17.57 0.81
C LEU A 191 -12.63 -18.54 -0.37
N SER A 192 -12.54 -19.85 -0.09
CA SER A 192 -12.51 -20.88 -1.14
C SER A 192 -13.81 -20.92 -1.95
N LYS A 193 -14.99 -20.79 -1.32
CA LYS A 193 -16.27 -20.70 -2.04
C LYS A 193 -16.31 -19.49 -2.98
N PHE A 194 -15.95 -18.32 -2.48
CA PHE A 194 -15.92 -17.10 -3.29
C PHE A 194 -14.85 -17.14 -4.37
N LEU A 195 -13.72 -17.80 -4.12
CA LEU A 195 -12.68 -18.02 -5.13
C LEU A 195 -13.19 -18.96 -6.24
N SER A 196 -13.85 -20.07 -5.90
CA SER A 196 -14.44 -20.99 -6.88
C SER A 196 -15.52 -20.31 -7.71
N PHE A 197 -16.40 -19.53 -7.06
CA PHE A 197 -17.37 -18.71 -7.78
C PHE A 197 -16.66 -17.70 -8.69
N SER A 198 -15.68 -16.94 -8.15
CA SER A 198 -14.77 -16.01 -8.86
C SER A 198 -14.09 -16.64 -10.06
N PHE A 199 -13.70 -17.90 -9.99
CA PHE A 199 -13.11 -18.61 -11.10
C PHE A 199 -14.16 -18.97 -12.16
N LEU A 200 -15.26 -19.59 -11.75
CA LEU A 200 -16.31 -20.06 -12.66
C LEU A 200 -16.90 -18.93 -13.51
N TRP A 201 -17.19 -17.77 -12.92
CA TRP A 201 -17.68 -16.66 -13.72
C TRP A 201 -16.60 -15.92 -14.50
N GLY A 202 -15.31 -16.13 -14.19
CA GLY A 202 -14.22 -15.65 -15.03
C GLY A 202 -14.20 -16.47 -16.32
N CYS A 203 -14.33 -17.80 -16.20
CA CYS A 203 -14.51 -18.71 -17.32
C CYS A 203 -15.78 -18.39 -18.12
N PHE A 204 -16.90 -18.10 -17.44
CA PHE A 204 -18.13 -17.66 -18.09
C PHE A 204 -17.92 -16.38 -18.89
N GLN A 205 -17.40 -15.31 -18.28
CA GLN A 205 -17.13 -14.06 -18.99
C GLN A 205 -16.20 -14.26 -20.18
N TRP A 206 -15.14 -15.06 -20.01
CA TRP A 206 -14.21 -15.40 -21.09
C TRP A 206 -14.88 -16.12 -22.27
N PHE A 207 -15.85 -17.00 -22.01
CA PHE A 207 -16.60 -17.69 -23.05
C PHE A 207 -17.49 -16.75 -23.88
N TYR A 208 -18.00 -15.68 -23.27
CA TYR A 208 -18.86 -14.69 -23.93
C TYR A 208 -18.12 -13.45 -24.44
N THR A 209 -16.79 -13.38 -24.28
CA THR A 209 -15.97 -12.29 -24.86
C THR A 209 -15.46 -12.68 -26.24
N ALA A 210 -16.10 -12.15 -27.30
CA ALA A 210 -15.72 -12.44 -28.68
C ALA A 210 -14.83 -11.35 -29.33
N GLY A 211 -14.50 -10.25 -28.64
CA GLY A 211 -13.66 -9.17 -29.17
C GLY A 211 -13.43 -8.01 -28.19
N SER A 212 -12.68 -6.98 -28.61
CA SER A 212 -12.22 -5.85 -27.78
C SER A 212 -13.32 -4.96 -27.19
N ASN A 213 -14.55 -5.05 -27.72
CA ASN A 213 -15.74 -4.35 -27.21
C ASN A 213 -16.98 -5.27 -27.14
N CYS A 214 -16.78 -6.58 -27.11
CA CYS A 214 -17.88 -7.55 -27.17
C CYS A 214 -17.88 -8.46 -25.93
N GLY A 215 -19.01 -8.49 -25.22
CA GLY A 215 -19.23 -9.35 -24.06
C GLY A 215 -20.15 -8.70 -23.02
N ILE A 216 -20.50 -9.47 -21.97
CA ILE A 216 -21.39 -9.04 -20.87
C ILE A 216 -20.83 -7.82 -20.12
N ALA A 217 -19.52 -7.58 -20.20
CA ALA A 217 -18.88 -6.42 -19.58
C ALA A 217 -19.24 -5.08 -20.24
N SER A 218 -19.63 -5.09 -21.52
CA SER A 218 -19.98 -3.89 -22.31
C SER A 218 -21.46 -3.87 -22.70
N PHE A 219 -22.30 -4.60 -21.97
CA PHE A 219 -23.73 -4.66 -22.26
C PHE A 219 -24.40 -3.30 -22.01
N PRO A 220 -25.13 -2.71 -22.98
CA PRO A 220 -25.79 -1.42 -22.84
C PRO A 220 -27.05 -1.54 -21.99
N SER A 221 -26.88 -1.78 -20.69
CA SER A 221 -27.96 -2.03 -19.72
C SER A 221 -28.88 -0.83 -19.49
N LEU A 222 -28.41 0.39 -19.75
CA LEU A 222 -29.12 1.66 -19.50
C LEU A 222 -29.58 2.35 -20.80
N GLY A 223 -29.48 1.67 -21.95
CA GLY A 223 -29.79 2.22 -23.28
C GLY A 223 -28.57 2.72 -24.05
N PHE A 224 -28.73 2.94 -25.35
CA PHE A 224 -27.63 3.31 -26.25
C PHE A 224 -27.08 4.72 -26.01
N GLU A 225 -27.94 5.68 -25.64
CA GLU A 225 -27.52 7.05 -25.38
C GLU A 225 -26.73 7.18 -24.06
N ALA A 226 -27.13 6.42 -23.03
CA ALA A 226 -26.35 6.27 -21.81
C ALA A 226 -25.00 5.57 -22.05
N TYR A 227 -25.00 4.53 -22.91
CA TYR A 227 -23.79 3.83 -23.30
C TYR A 227 -22.79 4.75 -24.03
N ASN A 228 -23.26 5.64 -24.91
CA ASN A 228 -22.44 6.67 -25.57
C ASN A 228 -21.80 7.65 -24.57
N ASN A 229 -22.47 7.90 -23.44
CA ASN A 229 -21.92 8.69 -22.34
C ASN A 229 -21.16 7.84 -21.30
N ARG A 230 -20.76 6.61 -21.65
CA ARG A 230 -20.04 5.65 -20.79
C ARG A 230 -20.81 5.23 -19.52
N PHE A 231 -22.12 5.41 -19.49
CA PHE A 231 -22.99 4.90 -18.43
C PHE A 231 -23.48 3.50 -18.77
N TYR A 232 -22.85 2.49 -18.19
CA TYR A 232 -23.28 1.10 -18.29
C TYR A 232 -22.90 0.32 -17.03
N PHE A 233 -23.64 -0.75 -16.74
CA PHE A 233 -23.29 -1.65 -15.65
C PHE A 233 -22.22 -2.64 -16.09
N ASN A 234 -21.00 -2.44 -15.59
CA ASN A 234 -19.94 -3.42 -15.73
C ASN A 234 -20.07 -4.49 -14.62
N PHE A 235 -20.52 -5.70 -14.98
CA PHE A 235 -20.62 -6.85 -14.07
C PHE A 235 -19.25 -7.50 -13.74
N SER A 236 -18.20 -6.70 -13.59
CA SER A 236 -16.90 -7.19 -13.14
C SER A 236 -16.92 -7.40 -11.63
N ARG A 237 -16.69 -8.64 -11.22
CA ARG A 237 -16.61 -9.02 -9.81
C ARG A 237 -15.38 -8.46 -9.11
N THR A 238 -14.40 -7.97 -9.86
CA THR A 238 -13.30 -7.20 -9.28
C THR A 238 -13.84 -5.92 -8.65
N TYR A 239 -14.74 -5.19 -9.32
CA TYR A 239 -15.36 -3.98 -8.75
C TYR A 239 -16.31 -4.31 -7.60
N VAL A 240 -17.07 -5.40 -7.68
CA VAL A 240 -17.90 -5.88 -6.55
C VAL A 240 -17.01 -6.20 -5.34
N GLY A 241 -15.91 -6.90 -5.56
CA GLY A 241 -14.94 -7.24 -4.50
C GLY A 241 -14.31 -6.01 -3.87
N VAL A 242 -13.88 -5.02 -4.68
CA VAL A 242 -13.35 -3.75 -4.17
C VAL A 242 -14.42 -2.99 -3.39
N GLY A 243 -15.65 -2.93 -3.89
CA GLY A 243 -16.78 -2.30 -3.20
C GLY A 243 -17.12 -2.96 -1.85
N MET A 244 -16.98 -4.28 -1.73
CA MET A 244 -17.16 -4.98 -0.45
C MET A 244 -16.05 -4.66 0.58
N ILE A 245 -14.87 -4.25 0.12
CA ILE A 245 -13.73 -3.94 0.99
C ILE A 245 -13.75 -2.47 1.41
N CYS A 246 -14.12 -1.57 0.50
CA CYS A 246 -14.23 -0.14 0.77
C CYS A 246 -15.45 0.16 1.67
N SER A 247 -15.34 1.23 2.48
CA SER A 247 -16.47 1.71 3.28
C SER A 247 -17.63 2.14 2.38
N TYR A 248 -18.86 1.98 2.86
CA TYR A 248 -20.06 2.41 2.14
C TYR A 248 -20.01 3.90 1.77
N ILE A 249 -19.42 4.74 2.63
CA ILE A 249 -19.25 6.18 2.39
C ILE A 249 -18.38 6.42 1.15
N THR A 250 -17.27 5.69 1.03
CA THR A 250 -16.37 5.80 -0.13
C THR A 250 -17.08 5.37 -1.42
N ASN A 251 -17.83 4.26 -1.38
CA ASN A 251 -18.56 3.77 -2.54
C ASN A 251 -19.64 4.76 -3.00
N ILE A 252 -20.41 5.34 -2.07
CA ILE A 252 -21.42 6.36 -2.36
C ILE A 252 -20.75 7.62 -2.92
N SER A 253 -19.65 8.08 -2.31
CA SER A 253 -18.91 9.24 -2.79
C SER A 253 -18.37 9.03 -4.21
N LEU A 254 -17.86 7.83 -4.51
CA LEU A 254 -17.36 7.48 -5.85
C LEU A 254 -18.51 7.46 -6.87
N LEU A 255 -19.68 6.94 -6.48
CA LEU A 255 -20.88 6.94 -7.33
C LEU A 255 -21.38 8.35 -7.62
N VAL A 256 -21.51 9.20 -6.58
CA VAL A 256 -21.93 10.60 -6.74
C VAL A 256 -20.93 11.37 -7.59
N GLY A 257 -19.63 11.18 -7.34
CA GLY A 257 -18.57 11.77 -8.16
C GLY A 257 -18.62 11.32 -9.63
N ALA A 258 -18.90 10.04 -9.87
CA ALA A 258 -19.06 9.52 -11.23
C ALA A 258 -20.30 10.10 -11.93
N ILE A 259 -21.44 10.21 -11.24
CA ILE A 259 -22.66 10.84 -11.77
C ILE A 259 -22.42 12.32 -12.09
N PHE A 260 -21.78 13.07 -11.19
CA PHE A 260 -21.49 14.48 -11.42
C PHE A 260 -20.50 14.68 -12.59
N SER A 261 -19.44 13.87 -12.62
CA SER A 261 -18.40 13.94 -13.66
C SER A 261 -18.94 13.55 -15.03
N TRP A 262 -19.48 12.33 -15.18
CA TRP A 262 -19.94 11.80 -16.46
C TRP A 262 -21.34 12.27 -16.87
N GLY A 263 -22.20 12.60 -15.91
CA GLY A 263 -23.58 13.01 -16.17
C GLY A 263 -23.77 14.50 -16.37
N VAL A 264 -22.94 15.35 -15.77
CA VAL A 264 -23.11 16.81 -15.82
C VAL A 264 -21.88 17.49 -16.42
N MET A 265 -20.70 17.27 -15.83
CA MET A 265 -19.48 18.01 -16.18
C MET A 265 -18.98 17.73 -17.61
N TRP A 266 -18.81 16.46 -18.00
CA TRP A 266 -18.29 16.12 -19.34
C TRP A 266 -19.25 16.49 -20.49
N PRO A 267 -20.58 16.29 -20.37
CA PRO A 267 -21.53 16.78 -21.37
C PRO A 267 -21.48 18.31 -21.54
N LEU A 268 -21.43 19.07 -20.44
CA LEU A 268 -21.34 20.53 -20.50
C LEU A 268 -20.07 21.00 -21.22
N ILE A 269 -18.91 20.42 -20.90
CA ILE A 269 -17.64 20.81 -21.55
C ILE A 269 -17.66 20.44 -23.04
N ARG A 270 -18.30 19.32 -23.42
CA ARG A 270 -18.46 18.94 -24.83
C ARG A 270 -19.24 19.98 -25.64
N THR A 271 -20.23 20.66 -25.06
CA THR A 271 -20.96 21.74 -25.76
C THR A 271 -20.12 23.00 -26.02
N LYS A 272 -18.93 23.11 -25.41
CA LYS A 272 -18.00 24.24 -25.58
C LYS A 272 -16.86 23.94 -26.57
N GLU A 273 -17.01 22.89 -27.36
CA GLU A 273 -16.12 22.61 -28.50
C GLU A 273 -16.07 23.79 -29.47
N GLY A 274 -14.87 24.19 -29.89
CA GLY A 274 -14.61 25.39 -30.71
C GLY A 274 -14.41 26.69 -29.93
N GLY A 275 -14.80 26.75 -28.65
CA GLY A 275 -14.56 27.90 -27.77
C GLY A 275 -13.47 27.65 -26.71
N TRP A 276 -13.48 26.47 -26.09
CA TRP A 276 -12.52 26.10 -25.03
C TRP A 276 -11.41 25.16 -25.53
N TYR A 277 -11.62 24.49 -26.66
CA TYR A 277 -10.63 23.66 -27.35
C TYR A 277 -10.96 23.58 -28.85
N GLU A 278 -9.95 23.34 -29.70
CA GLU A 278 -10.11 23.30 -31.16
C GLU A 278 -11.08 22.20 -31.61
N SER A 279 -11.94 22.54 -32.57
CA SER A 279 -12.97 21.65 -33.11
C SER A 279 -12.39 20.56 -34.01
N GLY A 280 -12.89 19.32 -33.88
CA GLY A 280 -12.53 18.22 -34.78
C GLY A 280 -11.27 17.44 -34.40
N LEU A 281 -10.71 17.67 -33.20
CA LEU A 281 -9.62 16.86 -32.67
C LEU A 281 -10.14 15.47 -32.24
N PRO A 282 -9.35 14.39 -32.43
CA PRO A 282 -9.71 13.08 -31.94
C PRO A 282 -9.89 13.12 -30.42
N SER A 283 -10.90 12.41 -29.91
CA SER A 283 -11.29 12.48 -28.50
C SER A 283 -10.11 12.24 -27.55
N ASP A 284 -9.17 11.37 -27.91
CA ASP A 284 -8.01 10.99 -27.08
C ASP A 284 -6.84 12.00 -27.08
N SER A 285 -6.97 13.12 -27.80
CA SER A 285 -5.93 14.16 -27.83
C SER A 285 -5.87 14.96 -26.54
N LEU A 286 -4.66 15.20 -26.05
CA LEU A 286 -4.36 16.09 -24.91
C LEU A 286 -4.78 17.54 -25.17
N GLN A 287 -4.91 17.96 -26.43
CA GLN A 287 -5.38 19.29 -26.81
C GLN A 287 -6.91 19.39 -26.86
N GLY A 288 -7.62 18.25 -26.79
CA GLY A 288 -9.07 18.18 -26.77
C GLY A 288 -9.66 17.91 -25.39
N ILE A 289 -10.82 17.24 -25.35
CA ILE A 289 -11.56 16.93 -24.10
C ILE A 289 -10.75 16.06 -23.12
N HIS A 290 -9.82 15.24 -23.61
CA HIS A 290 -8.94 14.42 -22.76
C HIS A 290 -7.93 15.24 -21.97
N GLY A 291 -7.46 16.38 -22.49
CA GLY A 291 -6.63 17.32 -21.72
C GLY A 291 -7.34 17.83 -20.47
N TYR A 292 -8.58 18.30 -20.64
CA TYR A 292 -9.40 18.76 -19.51
C TYR A 292 -9.64 17.65 -18.47
N ARG A 293 -9.85 16.40 -18.89
CA ARG A 293 -9.92 15.24 -17.97
C ARG A 293 -8.68 15.11 -17.12
N VAL A 294 -7.51 15.16 -17.74
CA VAL A 294 -6.24 14.96 -17.07
C VAL A 294 -5.91 16.14 -16.16
N PHE A 295 -5.95 17.38 -16.66
CA PHE A 295 -5.54 18.55 -15.89
C PHE A 295 -6.47 18.88 -14.73
N ILE A 296 -7.79 18.77 -14.90
CA ILE A 296 -8.73 18.98 -13.78
C ILE A 296 -8.48 17.92 -12.70
N THR A 297 -8.27 16.66 -13.09
CA THR A 297 -7.96 15.59 -12.14
C THR A 297 -6.65 15.85 -11.39
N ILE A 298 -5.59 16.24 -12.10
CA ILE A 298 -4.30 16.59 -11.48
C ILE A 298 -4.47 17.77 -10.52
N ALA A 299 -5.22 18.81 -10.90
CA ALA A 299 -5.45 19.98 -10.06
C ALA A 299 -6.19 19.60 -8.76
N VAL A 300 -7.21 18.75 -8.83
CA VAL A 300 -7.94 18.26 -7.65
C VAL A 300 -7.03 17.41 -6.75
N ILE A 301 -6.27 16.48 -7.33
CA ILE A 301 -5.33 15.62 -6.56
C ILE A 301 -4.24 16.48 -5.89
N LEU A 302 -3.67 17.44 -6.62
CA LEU A 302 -2.65 18.32 -6.09
C LEU A 302 -3.21 19.24 -5.00
N GLY A 303 -4.42 19.77 -5.20
CA GLY A 303 -5.11 20.61 -4.22
C GLY A 303 -5.41 19.87 -2.92
N ASP A 304 -5.96 18.66 -3.00
CA ASP A 304 -6.22 17.81 -1.83
C ASP A 304 -4.90 17.40 -1.14
N GLY A 305 -3.88 17.02 -1.92
CA GLY A 305 -2.56 16.70 -1.41
C GLY A 305 -1.92 17.87 -0.65
N LEU A 306 -2.00 19.08 -1.21
CA LEU A 306 -1.45 20.29 -0.61
C LEU A 306 -2.22 20.70 0.66
N TYR A 307 -3.55 20.62 0.63
CA TYR A 307 -4.39 20.89 1.80
C TYR A 307 -4.06 19.93 2.95
N ASN A 308 -3.98 18.63 2.67
CA ASN A 308 -3.63 17.63 3.68
C ASN A 308 -2.21 17.84 4.20
N PHE A 309 -1.26 18.17 3.33
CA PHE A 309 0.12 18.50 3.71
C PHE A 309 0.17 19.64 4.74
N PHE A 310 -0.48 20.77 4.44
CA PHE A 310 -0.49 21.92 5.34
C PHE A 310 -1.25 21.65 6.64
N LYS A 311 -2.39 20.96 6.57
CA LYS A 311 -3.21 20.60 7.73
C LYS A 311 -2.43 19.70 8.70
N VAL A 312 -1.80 18.66 8.18
CA VAL A 312 -1.03 17.69 8.97
C VAL A 312 0.21 18.34 9.56
N SER A 313 0.96 19.10 8.74
CA SER A 313 2.15 19.82 9.21
C SER A 313 1.79 20.83 10.30
N SER A 314 0.71 21.61 10.11
CA SER A 314 0.24 22.58 11.11
C SER A 314 -0.15 21.91 12.42
N LYS A 315 -0.87 20.78 12.37
CA LYS A 315 -1.23 20.01 13.58
C LYS A 315 -0.01 19.45 14.30
N ASN A 316 0.96 18.94 13.55
CA ASN A 316 2.19 18.39 14.12
C ASN A 316 3.02 19.49 14.78
N ILE A 317 3.24 20.62 14.10
CA ILE A 317 3.95 21.79 14.64
C ILE A 317 3.24 22.32 15.89
N THR A 318 1.91 22.43 15.87
CA THR A 318 1.13 22.88 17.03
C THR A 318 1.21 21.89 18.19
N GLY A 319 1.15 20.58 17.91
CA GLY A 319 1.32 19.52 18.91
C GLY A 319 2.70 19.54 19.55
N LEU A 320 3.75 19.66 18.74
CA LEU A 320 5.13 19.76 19.20
C LEU A 320 5.38 21.05 19.99
N ALA A 321 4.88 22.20 19.51
CA ALA A 321 5.01 23.49 20.20
C ALA A 321 4.29 23.50 21.55
N CYS A 322 3.07 22.95 21.60
CA CYS A 322 2.31 22.84 22.84
C CYS A 322 3.01 21.91 23.85
N GLN A 323 3.61 20.81 23.39
CA GLN A 323 4.34 19.88 24.24
C GLN A 323 5.72 20.41 24.69
N LEU A 324 6.45 21.13 23.84
CA LEU A 324 7.68 21.82 24.24
C LEU A 324 7.39 22.91 25.28
N ARG A 325 6.28 23.64 25.12
CA ARG A 325 5.80 24.60 26.11
C ARG A 325 5.44 23.93 27.43
N ASN A 326 4.73 22.80 27.41
CA ASN A 326 4.40 22.04 28.62
C ASN A 326 5.63 21.44 29.31
N LYS A 327 6.65 21.00 28.54
CA LYS A 327 7.93 20.52 29.10
C LYS A 327 8.76 21.65 29.72
N SER A 328 8.65 22.87 29.18
CA SER A 328 9.24 24.07 29.78
C SER A 328 8.50 24.51 31.05
N SER A 329 7.17 24.35 31.12
CA SER A 329 6.37 24.61 32.33
C SER A 329 6.58 23.56 33.42
N ALA A 330 6.90 22.30 33.07
CA ALA A 330 7.25 21.27 34.05
C ALA A 330 8.62 21.50 34.71
N ASN A 331 9.50 22.31 34.10
CA ASN A 331 10.80 22.68 34.67
C ASN A 331 10.77 23.95 35.54
N ILE A 332 9.62 24.61 35.68
CA ILE A 332 9.46 25.81 36.51
C ILE A 332 8.20 25.63 37.35
N LEU A 333 8.30 24.91 38.48
CA LEU A 333 7.54 25.05 39.74
C LEU A 333 7.74 23.78 40.59
N PRO A 334 8.57 23.82 41.66
CA PRO A 334 8.46 22.85 42.73
C PRO A 334 7.38 23.36 43.69
N VAL A 335 6.12 22.94 43.49
CA VAL A 335 5.11 23.05 44.55
C VAL A 335 4.82 21.64 45.02
N ALA A 336 5.03 21.48 46.32
CA ALA A 336 4.97 20.24 47.07
C ALA A 336 3.63 19.50 46.93
N ASP A 337 3.71 18.20 47.19
CA ASP A 337 2.60 17.27 47.45
C ASP A 337 1.75 16.84 46.25
N ALA A 338 2.39 16.15 45.31
CA ALA A 338 1.75 15.02 44.65
C ALA A 338 2.76 13.87 44.55
N SER A 339 2.54 12.82 45.33
CA SER A 339 3.22 11.53 45.20
C SER A 339 3.31 11.12 43.72
N PRO A 340 4.47 10.70 43.20
CA PRO A 340 4.51 10.15 41.86
C PRO A 340 3.75 8.82 41.91
N GLU A 341 2.52 8.80 41.39
CA GLU A 341 1.92 7.57 40.94
C GLU A 341 2.80 7.03 39.81
N GLU A 342 3.82 6.25 40.19
CA GLU A 342 4.42 5.27 39.31
C GLU A 342 3.28 4.38 38.80
N LYS A 343 2.77 4.68 37.60
CA LYS A 343 1.88 3.77 36.88
C LYS A 343 2.57 2.42 36.86
N VAL A 344 2.05 1.47 37.65
CA VAL A 344 2.53 0.09 37.74
C VAL A 344 2.59 -0.46 36.32
N SER A 345 3.78 -0.45 35.73
CA SER A 345 3.98 -0.94 34.38
C SER A 345 3.74 -2.44 34.43
N SER A 346 2.69 -2.87 33.73
CA SER A 346 2.32 -4.28 33.59
C SER A 346 3.57 -5.11 33.27
N PHE A 347 3.70 -6.28 33.88
CA PHE A 347 4.82 -7.21 33.63
C PHE A 347 5.02 -7.46 32.11
N ASP A 348 3.92 -7.53 31.36
CA ASP A 348 3.95 -7.67 29.90
C ASP A 348 4.55 -6.44 29.20
N ASP A 349 4.31 -5.23 29.70
CA ASP A 349 4.88 -4.00 29.15
C ASP A 349 6.38 -3.91 29.45
N LYS A 350 6.81 -4.26 30.67
CA LYS A 350 8.24 -4.33 31.02
C LYS A 350 8.97 -5.33 30.13
N ARG A 351 8.39 -6.52 29.92
CA ARG A 351 8.98 -7.57 29.07
C ARG A 351 9.04 -7.15 27.61
N ARG A 352 7.98 -6.52 27.07
CA ARG A 352 7.97 -5.97 25.69
C ARG A 352 9.06 -4.92 25.49
N THR A 353 9.21 -3.98 26.43
CA THR A 353 10.24 -2.95 26.36
C THR A 353 11.65 -3.55 26.43
N GLN A 354 11.89 -4.55 27.29
CA GLN A 354 13.17 -5.25 27.34
C GLN A 354 13.52 -5.95 26.02
N PHE A 355 12.57 -6.70 25.42
CA PHE A 355 12.80 -7.34 24.12
C PHE A 355 13.03 -6.32 23.00
N PHE A 356 12.29 -5.22 23.01
CA PHE A 356 12.44 -4.18 21.99
C PHE A 356 13.80 -3.45 22.07
N LEU A 357 14.29 -3.19 23.28
CA LEU A 357 15.58 -2.53 23.52
C LEU A 357 16.77 -3.48 23.27
N LYS A 358 16.58 -4.79 23.44
CA LYS A 358 17.61 -5.81 23.18
C LYS A 358 18.06 -5.83 21.71
N ASP A 359 17.14 -5.57 20.78
CA ASP A 359 17.39 -5.54 19.33
C ASP A 359 17.46 -4.09 18.79
N GLN A 360 18.05 -3.17 19.55
CA GLN A 360 18.15 -1.76 19.15
C GLN A 360 19.31 -1.54 18.18
N ILE A 361 19.00 -0.97 17.01
CA ILE A 361 19.99 -0.48 16.06
C ILE A 361 20.47 0.90 16.53
N PRO A 362 21.79 1.17 16.59
CA PRO A 362 22.31 2.47 16.99
C PRO A 362 21.75 3.61 16.14
N SER A 363 21.29 4.69 16.78
CA SER A 363 20.68 5.83 16.06
C SER A 363 21.64 6.51 15.09
N TRP A 364 22.95 6.51 15.38
CA TRP A 364 23.99 6.98 14.47
C TRP A 364 24.08 6.16 13.19
N PHE A 365 23.90 4.83 13.28
CA PHE A 365 23.88 3.96 12.10
C PHE A 365 22.66 4.23 11.23
N ALA A 366 21.49 4.48 11.84
CA ALA A 366 20.28 4.84 11.12
C ALA A 366 20.42 6.20 10.41
N LEU A 367 20.95 7.21 11.10
CA LEU A 367 21.16 8.55 10.54
C LEU A 367 22.22 8.53 9.43
N GLY A 368 23.34 7.85 9.64
CA GLY A 368 24.39 7.69 8.64
C GLY A 368 23.90 6.94 7.40
N GLY A 369 23.18 5.83 7.59
CA GLY A 369 22.57 5.07 6.50
C GLY A 369 21.56 5.89 5.70
N TYR A 370 20.76 6.72 6.38
CA TYR A 370 19.83 7.64 5.71
C TYR A 370 20.57 8.66 4.83
N VAL A 371 21.60 9.32 5.37
CA VAL A 371 22.37 10.34 4.62
C VAL A 371 23.09 9.72 3.41
N ILE A 372 23.69 8.54 3.58
CA ILE A 372 24.39 7.82 2.49
C ILE A 372 23.41 7.42 1.38
N ILE A 373 22.25 6.85 1.73
CA ILE A 373 21.30 6.40 0.70
C ILE A 373 20.60 7.60 0.05
N ALA A 374 20.30 8.65 0.81
CA ALA A 374 19.75 9.89 0.26
C ALA A 374 20.72 10.58 -0.71
N SER A 375 22.03 10.59 -0.42
CA SER A 375 23.03 11.16 -1.32
C SER A 375 23.19 10.32 -2.59
N ILE A 376 23.25 8.99 -2.46
CA ILE A 376 23.27 8.05 -3.61
C ILE A 376 22.02 8.25 -4.48
N SER A 377 20.84 8.33 -3.86
CA SER A 377 19.58 8.56 -4.55
C SER A 377 19.54 9.90 -5.28
N THR A 378 20.03 10.97 -4.66
CA THR A 378 20.11 12.32 -5.25
C THR A 378 21.07 12.37 -6.44
N ALA A 379 22.12 11.54 -6.47
CA ALA A 379 23.04 11.44 -7.58
C ALA A 379 22.49 10.57 -8.74
N ILE A 380 21.83 9.46 -8.42
CA ILE A 380 21.38 8.46 -9.40
C ILE A 380 20.05 8.88 -10.06
N LEU A 381 19.07 9.41 -9.32
CA LEU A 381 17.75 9.78 -9.86
C LEU A 381 17.81 10.75 -11.05
N PRO A 382 18.65 11.81 -11.04
CA PRO A 382 18.79 12.72 -12.18
C PRO A 382 19.46 12.08 -13.41
N GLN A 383 20.29 11.05 -13.21
CA GLN A 383 20.87 10.27 -14.32
C GLN A 383 19.84 9.29 -14.91
N ILE A 384 18.94 8.79 -14.07
CA ILE A 384 17.85 7.90 -14.46
C ILE A 384 16.76 8.69 -15.21
N PHE A 385 16.39 9.87 -14.71
CA PHE A 385 15.39 10.76 -15.29
C PHE A 385 15.97 12.17 -15.40
N HIS A 386 16.42 12.56 -16.60
CA HIS A 386 17.00 13.89 -16.84
C HIS A 386 16.06 15.06 -16.50
N GLN A 387 14.74 14.81 -16.51
CA GLN A 387 13.73 15.79 -16.12
C GLN A 387 13.68 16.03 -14.59
N LEU A 388 14.12 15.05 -13.78
CA LEU A 388 14.25 15.21 -12.32
C LEU A 388 15.61 15.82 -11.98
N LYS A 389 15.62 17.13 -11.78
CA LYS A 389 16.81 17.82 -11.29
C LYS A 389 17.08 17.45 -9.82
N TRP A 390 18.37 17.40 -9.46
CA TRP A 390 18.85 16.98 -8.14
C TRP A 390 18.22 17.75 -6.98
N TYR A 391 17.92 19.05 -7.17
CA TYR A 391 17.33 19.89 -6.12
C TYR A 391 15.90 19.48 -5.76
N TYR A 392 15.10 18.99 -6.71
CA TYR A 392 13.75 18.47 -6.40
C TYR A 392 13.83 17.21 -5.54
N VAL A 393 14.79 16.34 -5.88
CA VAL A 393 15.04 15.11 -5.13
C VAL A 393 15.46 15.44 -3.70
N LEU A 394 16.40 16.38 -3.52
CA LEU A 394 16.88 16.80 -2.20
C LEU A 394 15.74 17.36 -1.35
N ILE A 395 14.90 18.24 -1.91
CA ILE A 395 13.73 18.80 -1.21
C ILE A 395 12.80 17.68 -0.72
N ILE A 396 12.50 16.70 -1.57
CA ILE A 396 11.65 15.56 -1.20
C ILE A 396 12.27 14.77 -0.03
N HIS A 397 13.59 14.55 -0.03
CA HIS A 397 14.26 13.86 1.07
C HIS A 397 14.18 14.65 2.38
N VAL A 398 14.28 15.97 2.35
CA VAL A 398 14.15 16.80 3.56
C VAL A 398 12.74 16.72 4.16
N PHE A 399 11.70 16.70 3.32
CA PHE A 399 10.31 16.65 3.78
C PHE A 399 9.81 15.22 4.11
N ALA A 400 10.41 14.19 3.52
CA ALA A 400 9.96 12.81 3.68
C ALA A 400 9.88 12.33 5.15
N PRO A 401 10.85 12.63 6.05
CA PRO A 401 10.77 12.25 7.46
C PRO A 401 9.58 12.88 8.22
N VAL A 402 9.23 14.14 7.92
CA VAL A 402 8.12 14.86 8.54
C VAL A 402 6.77 14.23 8.15
N LEU A 403 6.66 13.84 6.88
CA LEU A 403 5.50 13.13 6.35
C LEU A 403 5.42 11.69 6.85
N ALA A 404 6.55 11.00 6.91
CA ALA A 404 6.64 9.65 7.44
C ALA A 404 6.17 9.60 8.90
N PHE A 405 6.60 10.54 9.74
CA PHE A 405 6.13 10.65 11.12
C PHE A 405 4.60 10.86 11.20
N SER A 406 4.06 11.68 10.30
CA SER A 406 2.63 12.00 10.29
C SER A 406 1.74 10.86 9.76
N ASN A 407 2.24 10.03 8.84
CA ASN A 407 1.56 8.81 8.38
C ASN A 407 1.68 7.66 9.38
N ALA A 408 2.67 7.75 10.27
CA ALA A 408 2.99 6.73 11.25
C ALA A 408 2.23 6.94 12.57
N CYS A 409 1.84 8.18 12.89
CA CYS A 409 0.90 8.54 13.96
C CYS A 409 -0.54 8.34 13.51
#